data_AF-A0A9E1MY86-F1
#
_entry.id   AF-A0A9E1MY86-F1
#
_cell.length_a   1.000
_cell.length_b   1.000
_cell.length_c   1.000
_cell.angle_alpha   90.00
_cell.angle_beta   90.00
_cell.angle_gamma   90.00
#
_symmetry.space_group_name_H-M   'P 1'
#
loop_
_entity.id
_entity.type
_entity.pdbx_description
1 polymer ?
#
loop_
_entity_poly.entity_id
_entity_poly.type
_entity_poly.pdbx_seq_one_letter_code
_entity_poly.pdbx_strand_id
1 'polypeptide(L)'
;MNWQIRFKASGSTLPEDKEKDEILNYMRQVRDDGLHDFEVYLAKELREDETILMGRVELYYSDPDEPEVKRLLEALTILKKLRSDDTFAVWDDLDLIGWSGSSRRYDTMGQCDVPQFDLPSTAGFVRLSSLEYDYRFQPLKRQAAQRVS
;
A
#
# COMPACT_ATOMS: atom_id res chain seq x y z
N MET A 1 -17.85 -0.34 -10.78
CA MET A 1 -17.06 0.67 -10.05
C MET A 1 -16.00 -0.09 -9.30
N ASN A 2 -14.74 0.33 -9.35
CA ASN A 2 -13.63 -0.40 -8.73
C ASN A 2 -13.28 0.31 -7.43
N TRP A 3 -13.45 -0.35 -6.28
CA TRP A 3 -12.98 0.17 -5.00
C TRP A 3 -11.45 0.18 -4.98
N GLN A 4 -10.86 1.33 -4.61
CA GLN A 4 -9.41 1.52 -4.60
C GLN A 4 -8.93 1.95 -3.22
N ILE A 5 -8.05 1.13 -2.65
CA ILE A 5 -7.38 1.42 -1.39
C ILE A 5 -5.94 1.78 -1.70
N ARG A 6 -5.49 2.92 -1.19
CA ARG A 6 -4.14 3.46 -1.37
C ARG A 6 -3.49 3.52 0.00
N PHE A 7 -2.21 3.17 0.06
CA PHE A 7 -1.42 3.33 1.27
C PHE A 7 -0.05 3.91 0.96
N LYS A 8 0.49 4.64 1.92
CA LYS A 8 1.81 5.25 1.88
C LYS A 8 2.46 5.09 3.24
N ALA A 9 3.62 4.46 3.28
CA ALA A 9 4.51 4.45 4.42
C ALA A 9 5.70 5.35 4.09
N SER A 10 6.03 6.29 4.97
CA SER A 10 7.15 7.19 4.75
C SER A 10 7.97 7.40 6.01
N GLY A 11 9.29 7.32 5.87
CA GLY A 11 10.24 7.35 6.97
C GLY A 11 11.59 7.90 6.56
N SER A 12 12.38 8.31 7.56
CA SER A 12 13.71 8.92 7.36
C SER A 12 14.80 7.91 7.03
N THR A 13 14.56 6.61 7.24
CA THR A 13 15.51 5.53 6.94
C THR A 13 15.02 4.66 5.80
N LEU A 14 15.95 4.36 4.88
CA LEU A 14 15.77 3.34 3.85
C LEU A 14 15.43 2.01 4.55
N PRO A 15 14.33 1.32 4.18
CA PRO A 15 14.11 -0.03 4.64
C PRO A 15 15.31 -0.89 4.22
N GLU A 16 15.74 -1.80 5.08
CA GLU A 16 16.78 -2.77 4.71
C GLU A 16 16.24 -3.69 3.61
N ASP A 17 17.10 -4.32 2.82
CA ASP A 17 16.65 -5.23 1.75
C ASP A 17 15.79 -6.38 2.31
N LYS A 18 16.13 -6.86 3.51
CA LYS A 18 15.36 -7.88 4.22
C LYS A 18 13.93 -7.44 4.56
N GLU A 19 13.75 -6.20 5.04
CA GLU A 19 12.41 -5.67 5.37
C GLU A 19 11.55 -5.53 4.11
N LYS A 20 12.16 -5.19 2.97
CA LYS A 20 11.46 -5.12 1.68
C LYS A 20 11.00 -6.49 1.21
N ASP A 21 11.86 -7.50 1.36
CA ASP A 21 11.54 -8.87 0.99
C ASP A 21 10.44 -9.44 1.90
N GLU A 22 10.47 -9.13 3.21
CA GLU A 22 9.41 -9.50 4.15
C GLU A 22 8.07 -8.87 3.77
N ILE A 23 8.05 -7.57 3.45
CA ILE A 23 6.84 -6.88 2.97
C ILE A 23 6.34 -7.49 1.65
N LEU A 24 7.23 -7.75 0.69
CA LEU A 24 6.86 -8.31 -0.61
C LEU A 24 6.27 -9.72 -0.46
N ASN A 25 6.95 -10.58 0.30
CA ASN A 25 6.52 -11.96 0.56
C ASN A 25 5.20 -11.99 1.33
N TYR A 26 5.04 -11.11 2.31
CA TYR A 26 3.79 -10.97 3.05
C TYR A 26 2.64 -10.55 2.13
N MET A 27 2.84 -9.53 1.29
CA MET A 27 1.79 -9.09 0.35
C MET A 27 1.45 -10.16 -0.69
N ARG A 28 2.42 -10.98 -1.12
CA ARG A 28 2.17 -12.13 -2.01
C ARG A 28 1.32 -13.18 -1.32
N GLN A 29 1.68 -13.53 -0.10
CA GLN A 29 0.91 -14.47 0.69
C GLN A 29 -0.53 -13.99 0.89
N VAL A 30 -0.73 -12.72 1.26
CA VAL A 30 -2.06 -12.14 1.42
C VAL A 30 -2.87 -12.21 0.12
N ARG A 31 -2.24 -11.99 -1.05
CA ARG A 31 -2.87 -12.18 -2.36
C ARG A 31 -3.30 -13.63 -2.58
N ASP A 32 -2.35 -14.56 -2.40
CA ASP A 32 -2.53 -15.99 -2.68
C ASP A 32 -3.53 -16.66 -1.74
N ASP A 33 -3.62 -16.20 -0.49
CA ASP A 33 -4.45 -16.79 0.55
C ASP A 33 -5.92 -16.35 0.51
N GLY A 34 -6.31 -15.46 -0.41
CA GLY A 34 -7.71 -15.10 -0.60
C GLY A 34 -8.01 -13.64 -0.92
N LEU A 35 -7.08 -12.88 -1.51
CA LEU A 35 -7.42 -11.63 -2.19
C LEU A 35 -7.34 -11.83 -3.71
N HIS A 36 -8.02 -12.84 -4.24
CA HIS A 36 -7.92 -13.24 -5.64
C HIS A 36 -8.46 -12.18 -6.61
N ASP A 37 -9.43 -11.38 -6.16
CA ASP A 37 -10.04 -10.30 -6.94
C ASP A 37 -9.38 -8.93 -6.75
N PHE A 38 -8.32 -8.88 -5.93
CA PHE A 38 -7.55 -7.67 -5.70
C PHE A 38 -6.22 -7.74 -6.42
N GLU A 39 -5.86 -6.67 -7.11
CA GLU A 39 -4.49 -6.49 -7.56
C GLU A 39 -3.74 -5.54 -6.63
N VAL A 40 -2.57 -6.00 -6.16
CA VAL A 40 -1.68 -5.20 -5.32
C VAL A 40 -0.60 -4.60 -6.21
N TYR A 41 -0.53 -3.29 -6.21
CA TYR A 41 0.48 -2.50 -6.87
C TYR A 41 1.40 -1.93 -5.81
N LEU A 42 2.71 -2.06 -5.97
CA LEU A 42 3.69 -1.49 -5.04
C LEU A 42 4.69 -0.60 -5.77
N ALA A 43 5.15 0.45 -5.12
CA ALA A 43 6.16 1.38 -5.62
C ALA A 43 7.07 1.85 -4.48
N LYS A 44 8.32 2.16 -4.82
CA LYS A 44 9.28 2.74 -3.90
C LYS A 44 9.79 4.05 -4.48
N GLU A 45 9.75 5.14 -3.71
CA GLU A 45 10.38 6.41 -4.09
C GLU A 45 11.49 6.75 -3.09
N LEU A 46 12.63 7.21 -3.62
CA LEU A 46 13.70 7.82 -2.82
C LEU A 46 13.64 9.34 -2.99
N ARG A 47 13.50 10.06 -1.88
CA ARG A 47 13.64 11.52 -1.81
C ARG A 47 14.91 11.87 -1.02
N GLU A 48 15.29 13.14 -1.05
CA GLU A 48 16.54 13.63 -0.45
C GLU A 48 16.69 13.19 1.02
N ASP A 49 15.60 13.21 1.79
CA ASP A 49 15.61 12.88 3.23
C ASP A 49 14.57 11.80 3.63
N GLU A 50 13.92 11.15 2.66
CA GLU A 50 12.78 10.27 2.95
C GLU A 50 12.74 9.08 1.98
N THR A 51 12.43 7.90 2.53
CA THR A 51 12.03 6.75 1.73
C THR A 51 10.54 6.55 1.84
N ILE A 52 9.90 6.38 0.68
CA ILE A 52 8.46 6.19 0.60
C ILE A 52 8.16 4.84 -0.03
N LEU A 53 7.46 3.99 0.71
CA LEU A 53 6.77 2.83 0.18
C LEU A 53 5.33 3.22 -0.11
N MET A 54 4.88 2.97 -1.33
CA MET A 54 3.52 3.24 -1.75
C MET A 54 2.88 1.94 -2.23
N GLY A 55 1.60 1.79 -1.96
CA GLY A 55 0.84 0.72 -2.53
C GLY A 55 -0.58 1.13 -2.88
N ARG A 56 -1.14 0.38 -3.82
CA ARG A 56 -2.52 0.51 -4.25
C ARG A 56 -3.11 -0.88 -4.40
N VAL A 57 -4.32 -1.06 -3.91
CA VAL A 57 -5.11 -2.26 -4.07
C VAL A 57 -6.31 -1.88 -4.93
N GLU A 58 -6.50 -2.58 -6.06
CA GLU A 58 -7.64 -2.39 -6.95
C GLU A 58 -8.56 -3.61 -6.92
N LEU A 59 -9.87 -3.39 -6.69
CA LEU A 59 -10.90 -4.42 -6.79
C LEU A 59 -11.63 -4.34 -8.15
N TYR A 60 -11.89 -5.49 -8.77
CA TYR A 60 -12.53 -5.55 -10.10
C TYR A 60 -14.06 -5.78 -10.10
N TYR A 61 -14.71 -5.99 -8.95
CA TYR A 61 -16.16 -6.20 -8.81
C TYR A 61 -16.85 -5.18 -7.89
N SER A 62 -18.19 -5.14 -7.93
CA SER A 62 -19.01 -4.08 -7.33
C SER A 62 -19.14 -4.12 -5.81
N ASP A 63 -18.98 -5.28 -5.17
CA ASP A 63 -19.09 -5.43 -3.71
C ASP A 63 -17.97 -6.35 -3.19
N PRO A 64 -17.04 -5.86 -2.35
CA PRO A 64 -16.02 -6.72 -1.75
C PRO A 64 -16.64 -7.64 -0.69
N ASP A 65 -16.20 -8.91 -0.65
CA ASP A 65 -16.66 -9.84 0.39
C ASP A 65 -16.04 -9.47 1.75
N GLU A 66 -16.84 -9.49 2.81
CA GLU A 66 -16.44 -9.05 4.17
C GLU A 66 -15.16 -9.75 4.68
N PRO A 67 -14.95 -11.07 4.46
CA PRO A 67 -13.71 -11.75 4.83
C PRO A 67 -12.48 -11.24 4.07
N GLU A 68 -12.62 -10.88 2.79
CA GLU A 68 -11.53 -10.34 1.98
C GLU A 68 -11.14 -8.95 2.47
N VAL A 69 -12.13 -8.10 2.75
CA VAL A 69 -11.89 -6.79 3.37
C VAL A 69 -11.14 -6.92 4.69
N LYS A 70 -11.58 -7.82 5.57
CA LYS A 70 -10.91 -8.05 6.87
C LYS A 70 -9.45 -8.49 6.70
N ARG A 71 -9.16 -9.38 5.75
CA ARG A 71 -7.79 -9.82 5.44
C ARG A 71 -6.92 -8.68 4.94
N LEU A 72 -7.47 -7.84 4.06
CA LEU A 72 -6.76 -6.67 3.57
C LEU A 72 -6.45 -5.67 4.71
N LEU A 73 -7.40 -5.43 5.62
CA LEU A 73 -7.20 -4.56 6.78
C LEU A 73 -6.17 -5.13 7.76
N GLU A 74 -6.16 -6.45 7.96
CA GLU A 74 -5.13 -7.14 8.73
C GLU A 74 -3.76 -7.00 8.07
N ALA A 75 -3.68 -7.10 6.75
CA ALA A 75 -2.46 -6.87 5.99
C ALA A 75 -1.93 -5.45 6.12
N LEU A 76 -2.78 -4.43 5.98
CA LEU A 76 -2.39 -3.04 6.22
C LEU A 76 -1.93 -2.81 7.68
N THR A 77 -2.55 -3.51 8.63
CA THR A 77 -2.15 -3.45 10.05
C THR A 77 -0.76 -4.05 10.27
N ILE A 78 -0.47 -5.19 9.65
CA ILE A 78 0.85 -5.84 9.73
C ILE A 78 1.90 -4.98 9.04
N LEU A 79 1.63 -4.43 7.85
CA LEU A 79 2.52 -3.49 7.17
C LEU A 79 2.87 -2.29 8.05
N LYS A 80 1.87 -1.67 8.70
CA LYS A 80 2.10 -0.57 9.65
C LYS A 80 2.96 -1.00 10.85
N LYS A 81 2.84 -2.24 11.33
CA LYS A 81 3.67 -2.76 12.43
C LYS A 81 5.12 -3.00 11.99
N LEU A 82 5.34 -3.52 10.77
CA LEU A 82 6.68 -3.68 10.19
C LEU A 82 7.39 -2.33 10.01
N ARG A 83 6.62 -1.24 9.86
CA ARG A 83 7.12 0.12 9.74
C ARG A 83 6.61 0.99 10.90
N SER A 84 6.84 0.55 12.14
CA SER A 84 6.32 1.23 13.34
C SER A 84 6.80 2.67 13.51
N ASP A 85 8.00 2.96 13.00
CA ASP A 85 8.66 4.25 13.11
C ASP A 85 8.33 5.18 11.93
N ASP A 86 7.64 4.67 10.91
CA ASP A 86 7.20 5.44 9.76
C ASP A 86 5.85 6.12 10.00
N THR A 87 5.66 7.21 9.27
CA THR A 87 4.33 7.75 9.02
C THR A 87 3.60 6.85 8.03
N PHE A 88 2.54 6.18 8.48
CA PHE A 88 1.72 5.29 7.65
C PHE A 88 0.33 5.89 7.45
N ALA A 89 0.00 6.18 6.19
CA ALA A 89 -1.28 6.72 5.73
C ALA A 89 -2.01 5.70 4.87
N VAL A 90 -3.32 5.56 5.07
CA VAL A 90 -4.22 4.74 4.25
C VAL A 90 -5.40 5.63 3.85
N TRP A 91 -5.80 5.52 2.58
CA TRP A 91 -6.95 6.20 2.04
C TRP A 91 -7.72 5.26 1.11
N ASP A 92 -9.05 5.24 1.20
CA ASP A 92 -9.92 4.51 0.28
C ASP A 92 -10.94 5.45 -0.35
N ASP A 93 -11.34 5.20 -1.59
CA ASP A 93 -12.21 6.09 -2.37
C ASP A 93 -13.68 6.09 -1.95
N LEU A 94 -14.05 5.21 -1.01
CA LEU A 94 -15.38 5.16 -0.39
C LEU A 94 -15.39 5.65 1.07
N ASP A 95 -14.25 6.11 1.58
CA ASP A 95 -14.02 6.55 2.97
C ASP A 95 -14.53 5.54 4.02
N LEU A 96 -14.39 4.23 3.77
CA LEU A 96 -14.88 3.16 4.63
C LEU A 96 -13.85 2.70 5.67
N ILE A 97 -12.56 2.95 5.44
CA ILE A 97 -11.47 2.39 6.24
C ILE A 97 -10.95 3.40 7.27
N GLY A 98 -10.77 2.94 8.50
CA GLY A 98 -10.32 3.71 9.66
C GLY A 98 -9.14 3.07 10.39
N TRP A 99 -8.18 3.86 10.92
CA TRP A 99 -7.24 3.37 11.94
C TRP A 99 -7.84 3.50 13.35
N SER A 100 -7.98 2.39 14.05
CA SER A 100 -8.42 2.39 15.45
C SER A 100 -7.24 2.49 16.40
N GLY A 101 -7.14 3.60 17.15
CA GLY A 101 -6.11 3.80 18.16
C GLY A 101 -6.23 2.84 19.36
N SER A 102 -7.44 2.39 19.71
CA SER A 102 -7.69 1.51 20.85
C SER A 102 -7.29 0.06 20.57
N SER A 103 -7.64 -0.46 19.39
CA SER A 103 -7.31 -1.82 18.96
C SER A 103 -6.01 -1.91 18.15
N ARG A 104 -5.38 -0.76 17.85
CA ARG A 104 -4.15 -0.64 17.05
C ARG A 104 -4.22 -1.45 15.75
N ARG A 105 -5.34 -1.34 15.03
CA ARG A 105 -5.59 -2.01 13.75
C ARG A 105 -6.42 -1.13 12.81
N TYR A 106 -6.35 -1.41 11.52
CA TYR A 106 -7.31 -0.91 10.54
C TYR A 106 -8.63 -1.68 10.66
N ASP A 107 -9.75 -0.98 10.48
CA ASP A 107 -11.11 -1.53 10.58
C ASP A 107 -12.08 -0.79 9.64
N THR A 108 -13.21 -1.40 9.30
CA THR A 108 -14.30 -0.75 8.55
C THR A 108 -15.15 0.07 9.52
N MET A 109 -14.84 1.36 9.69
CA MET A 109 -15.59 2.21 10.63
C MET A 109 -16.13 3.52 10.03
N GLY A 110 -15.82 3.80 8.76
CA GLY A 110 -16.17 5.08 8.16
C GLY A 110 -15.23 6.20 8.64
N GLN A 111 -14.68 6.91 7.66
CA GLN A 111 -13.92 8.15 7.73
C GLN A 111 -12.62 8.11 8.55
N CYS A 112 -11.54 7.75 7.87
CA CYS A 112 -10.23 8.32 8.15
C CYS A 112 -10.23 9.81 7.76
N ASP A 113 -10.06 10.72 8.72
CA ASP A 113 -9.64 12.12 8.46
C ASP A 113 -8.18 12.19 7.99
N VAL A 114 -7.76 11.27 7.11
CA VAL A 114 -6.41 11.24 6.57
C VAL A 114 -6.42 12.04 5.28
N PRO A 115 -5.55 13.05 5.12
CA PRO A 115 -5.47 13.81 3.89
C PRO A 115 -5.28 12.87 2.70
N GLN A 116 -6.10 13.05 1.66
CA GLN A 116 -5.86 12.40 0.37
C GLN A 116 -4.42 12.71 -0.07
N PHE A 117 -3.71 11.69 -0.52
CA PHE A 117 -2.35 11.83 -1.01
C PHE A 117 -2.27 11.32 -2.45
N ASP A 118 -1.53 12.06 -3.25
CA ASP A 118 -1.26 11.66 -4.63
C ASP A 118 -0.28 10.49 -4.64
N LEU A 119 -0.68 9.44 -5.34
CA LEU A 119 0.25 8.41 -5.79
C LEU A 119 0.91 8.87 -7.10
N PRO A 120 2.20 8.53 -7.34
CA PRO A 120 2.82 8.76 -8.64
C PRO A 120 2.04 8.03 -9.75
N SER A 121 2.22 8.48 -11.00
CA SER A 121 1.60 7.83 -12.16
C SER A 121 1.87 6.32 -12.16
N THR A 122 0.89 5.53 -12.59
CA THR A 122 0.92 4.06 -12.64
C THR A 122 2.16 3.45 -13.29
N ALA A 123 2.87 4.19 -14.15
CA ALA A 123 4.15 3.80 -14.73
C ALA A 123 5.24 3.44 -13.70
N GLY A 124 5.08 3.85 -12.44
CA GLY A 124 5.99 3.51 -11.35
C GLY A 124 5.54 2.36 -10.44
N PHE A 125 4.35 1.81 -10.63
CA PHE A 125 3.88 0.72 -9.81
C PHE A 125 4.21 -0.62 -10.46
N VAL A 126 4.76 -1.54 -9.68
CA VAL A 126 4.85 -2.94 -10.07
C VAL A 126 3.62 -3.70 -9.62
N ARG A 127 3.03 -4.43 -10.55
CA ARG A 127 1.88 -5.31 -10.31
C ARG A 127 2.39 -6.59 -9.63
N LEU A 128 1.92 -6.88 -8.43
CA LEU A 128 2.45 -7.98 -7.61
C LEU A 128 2.30 -9.34 -8.31
N SER A 129 1.20 -9.54 -9.04
CA SER A 129 0.96 -10.77 -9.80
C SER A 129 1.83 -10.95 -11.03
N SER A 130 2.50 -9.90 -11.53
CA SER A 130 3.44 -10.02 -12.65
C SER A 130 4.90 -10.22 -12.21
N LEU A 131 5.18 -10.25 -10.91
CA LEU A 131 6.55 -10.36 -10.40
C LEU A 131 6.97 -11.82 -10.26
N GLU A 132 8.14 -12.16 -10.80
CA GLU A 132 8.82 -13.42 -10.52
C GLU A 132 9.18 -13.54 -9.03
N TYR A 133 9.22 -14.75 -8.48
CA TYR A 133 9.40 -14.96 -7.04
C TYR A 133 10.69 -14.34 -6.48
N ASP A 134 11.74 -14.21 -7.29
CA ASP A 134 13.05 -13.64 -6.96
C ASP A 134 13.17 -12.13 -7.26
N TYR A 135 12.06 -11.46 -7.62
CA TYR A 135 12.04 -10.03 -7.89
C TYR A 135 12.58 -9.19 -6.73
N ARG A 136 13.40 -8.18 -7.05
CA ARG A 136 13.91 -7.18 -6.10
C ARG A 136 13.36 -5.79 -6.38
N PHE A 137 12.88 -5.13 -5.32
CA PHE A 137 12.35 -3.77 -5.40
C PHE A 137 13.37 -2.75 -5.93
N GLN A 138 13.05 -2.16 -7.08
CA GLN A 138 13.81 -1.03 -7.64
C GLN A 138 13.12 0.30 -7.28
N PRO A 139 13.87 1.34 -6.88
CA PRO A 139 13.29 2.66 -6.67
C PRO A 139 12.83 3.30 -7.98
N LEU A 140 11.77 4.10 -7.89
CA LEU A 140 11.34 4.97 -8.95
C LEU A 140 12.35 6.08 -9.18
N LYS A 141 12.82 6.16 -10.42
CA LYS A 141 13.47 7.37 -10.92
C LYS A 141 12.39 8.44 -10.98
N ARG A 142 12.57 9.53 -10.22
CA ARG A 142 11.76 10.73 -10.39
C ARG A 142 11.70 11.07 -11.88
N GLN A 143 10.53 11.00 -12.48
CA GLN A 143 10.28 11.84 -13.64
C GLN A 143 10.29 13.25 -13.09
N ALA A 144 11.30 14.04 -13.48
CA ALA A 144 11.32 15.46 -13.17
C ALA A 144 9.95 16.02 -13.56
N ALA A 145 9.18 16.50 -12.58
CA ALA A 145 7.92 17.15 -12.83
C ALA A 145 8.21 18.26 -13.85
N GLN A 146 7.82 18.05 -15.10
CA GLN A 146 7.74 19.13 -16.07
C GLN A 146 6.70 20.09 -15.49
N ARG A 147 7.20 21.15 -14.85
CA ARG A 147 6.43 22.37 -14.60
C ARG A 147 5.97 22.84 -15.97
N VAL A 148 4.72 22.56 -16.31
CA VAL A 148 4.05 23.28 -17.38
C VAL A 148 3.76 24.66 -16.80
N SER A 149 4.57 25.61 -17.23
CA SER A 149 4.45 27.05 -17.04
C SER A 149 3.18 27.60 -17.68
#